data_AF-A0A438E795-F1
#
_entry.id   AF-A0A438E795-F1
#
_cell.length_a   1.000
_cell.length_b   1.000
_cell.length_c   1.000
_cell.angle_alpha   90.00
_cell.angle_beta   90.00
_cell.angle_gamma   90.00
#
_symmetry.space_group_name_H-M   'P 1'
#
loop_
_entity.id
_entity.type
_entity.pdbx_description
1 polymer ?
#
loop_
_entity_poly.entity_id
_entity_poly.type
_entity_poly.pdbx_seq_one_letter_code
_entity_poly.pdbx_strand_id
1 'polypeptide(L)'
;MYIKTKISAGICGSIEQHENVCELLKVIDEQFVTSDKALASTLIMKFTSLKLTCIKGVREHIMEMTNVVAQLKKLEVEMSKSFLVHFILNTFLPQYGPFKISYNTHKDKWLVYQ
;
A
#
# COMPACT_ATOMS: atom_id res chain seq x y z
N MET A 1 -20.41 -24.98 -20.00
CA MET A 1 -19.15 -24.48 -20.58
C MET A 1 -17.96 -25.10 -19.85
N TYR A 2 -16.98 -25.67 -20.59
CA TYR A 2 -15.77 -26.26 -19.99
C TYR A 2 -14.92 -25.24 -19.22
N ILE A 3 -14.87 -23.96 -19.65
CA ILE A 3 -14.11 -22.93 -18.93
C ILE A 3 -14.56 -22.76 -17.47
N LYS A 4 -15.85 -22.97 -17.19
CA LYS A 4 -16.42 -22.82 -15.84
C LYS A 4 -15.87 -23.86 -14.86
N THR A 5 -15.46 -25.03 -15.35
CA THR A 5 -14.85 -26.08 -14.50
C THR A 5 -13.38 -25.79 -14.17
N LYS A 6 -12.79 -24.76 -14.79
CA LYS A 6 -11.41 -24.32 -14.55
C LYS A 6 -11.32 -23.05 -13.69
N ILE A 7 -12.45 -22.42 -13.38
CA ILE A 7 -12.54 -21.23 -12.53
C ILE A 7 -12.89 -21.68 -11.10
N SER A 8 -12.31 -21.05 -10.08
CA SER A 8 -12.57 -21.43 -8.69
C SER A 8 -14.02 -21.10 -8.29
N ALA A 9 -14.63 -21.93 -7.43
CA ALA A 9 -16.02 -21.75 -7.01
C ALA A 9 -16.27 -20.40 -6.31
N GLY A 10 -15.28 -19.86 -5.60
CA GLY A 10 -15.37 -18.54 -4.96
C GLY A 10 -15.45 -17.38 -5.96
N ILE A 11 -14.91 -17.56 -7.17
CA ILE A 11 -15.00 -16.58 -8.27
C ILE A 11 -16.30 -16.79 -9.06
N CYS A 12 -16.69 -18.04 -9.31
CA CYS A 12 -17.95 -18.35 -9.99
C CYS A 12 -19.19 -17.93 -9.21
N GLY A 13 -19.14 -17.94 -7.88
CA GLY A 13 -20.29 -17.53 -7.04
C GLY A 13 -20.65 -16.05 -7.17
N SER A 14 -19.75 -15.21 -7.68
CA SER A 14 -19.94 -13.78 -7.83
C SER A 14 -20.21 -13.31 -9.26
N ILE A 15 -20.23 -14.22 -10.26
CA ILE A 15 -20.40 -13.92 -11.68
C ILE A 15 -21.74 -14.50 -12.18
N GLU A 16 -22.54 -13.71 -12.91
CA GLU A 16 -23.78 -14.18 -13.52
C GLU A 16 -23.53 -15.29 -14.56
N GLN A 17 -24.45 -16.25 -14.68
CA GLN A 17 -24.25 -17.40 -15.56
C GLN A 17 -24.48 -17.04 -17.03
N HIS A 18 -23.41 -16.88 -17.81
CA HIS A 18 -23.49 -16.73 -19.26
C HIS A 18 -23.27 -18.06 -20.00
N GLU A 19 -24.01 -18.27 -21.10
CA GLU A 19 -23.79 -19.37 -22.04
C GLU A 19 -22.70 -19.04 -23.07
N ASN A 20 -22.51 -17.76 -23.37
CA ASN A 20 -21.51 -17.25 -24.31
C ASN A 20 -20.15 -17.02 -23.62
N VAL A 21 -19.09 -17.56 -24.22
CA VAL A 21 -17.70 -17.42 -23.74
C VAL A 21 -17.25 -15.96 -23.70
N CYS A 22 -17.56 -15.19 -24.74
CA CYS A 22 -17.14 -13.80 -24.87
C CYS A 22 -17.83 -12.92 -23.83
N GLU A 23 -19.12 -13.15 -23.56
CA GLU A 23 -19.85 -12.45 -22.50
C GLU A 23 -19.28 -12.80 -21.12
N LEU A 24 -19.05 -14.09 -20.86
CA LEU A 24 -18.46 -14.53 -19.59
C LEU A 24 -17.08 -13.88 -19.35
N LEU A 25 -16.22 -13.83 -20.36
CA LEU A 25 -14.91 -13.18 -20.26
C LEU A 25 -15.03 -11.67 -20.05
N LYS A 26 -16.01 -11.02 -20.67
CA LYS A 26 -16.25 -9.59 -20.47
C LYS A 26 -16.72 -9.28 -19.04
N VAL A 27 -17.64 -10.08 -18.48
CA VAL A 27 -18.08 -9.92 -17.08
C VAL A 27 -16.95 -10.20 -16.10
N ILE A 28 -16.12 -11.22 -16.37
CA ILE A 28 -14.90 -11.46 -15.59
C ILE A 28 -13.99 -10.22 -15.66
N ASP A 29 -13.69 -9.71 -16.84
CA ASP A 29 -12.82 -8.55 -17.00
C ASP A 29 -13.39 -7.31 -16.27
N GLU A 30 -14.68 -7.03 -16.41
CA GLU A 30 -15.40 -5.95 -15.72
C GLU A 30 -15.38 -6.12 -14.18
N GLN A 31 -15.49 -7.35 -13.69
CA GLN A 31 -15.49 -7.66 -12.26
C GLN A 31 -14.11 -7.66 -11.62
N PHE A 32 -13.06 -7.95 -12.41
CA PHE A 32 -11.66 -7.98 -11.99
C PHE A 32 -10.89 -6.73 -12.43
N VAL A 33 -11.57 -5.68 -12.93
CA VAL A 33 -10.99 -4.34 -13.04
C VAL A 33 -10.31 -4.01 -11.72
N THR A 34 -9.05 -3.64 -11.79
CA THR A 34 -8.25 -3.36 -10.60
C THR A 34 -8.88 -2.19 -9.86
N SER A 35 -9.65 -2.49 -8.82
CA SER A 35 -10.35 -1.45 -8.07
C SER A 35 -9.35 -0.59 -7.31
N ASP A 36 -9.64 0.70 -7.18
CA ASP A 36 -8.87 1.63 -6.36
C ASP A 36 -8.72 1.12 -4.91
N LYS A 37 -9.70 0.37 -4.41
CA LYS A 37 -9.67 -0.30 -3.09
C LYS A 37 -8.60 -1.39 -3.01
N ALA A 38 -8.44 -2.19 -4.05
CA ALA A 38 -7.39 -3.21 -4.12
C ALA A 38 -6.01 -2.57 -4.19
N LEU A 39 -5.84 -1.53 -5.03
CA LEU A 39 -4.59 -0.76 -5.12
C LEU A 39 -4.23 -0.10 -3.79
N ALA A 40 -5.19 0.54 -3.13
CA ALA A 40 -5.01 1.12 -1.81
C ALA A 40 -4.55 0.06 -0.80
N SER A 41 -5.17 -1.11 -0.80
CA SER A 41 -4.79 -2.23 0.10
C SER A 41 -3.35 -2.71 -0.16
N THR A 42 -2.95 -2.85 -1.43
CA THR A 42 -1.57 -3.20 -1.81
C THR A 42 -0.58 -2.13 -1.37
N LEU A 43 -0.89 -0.85 -1.56
CA LEU A 43 -0.04 0.26 -1.14
C LEU A 43 0.08 0.35 0.38
N ILE A 44 -1.01 0.13 1.13
CA ILE A 44 -0.98 0.03 2.60
C ILE A 44 -0.08 -1.11 3.04
N MET A 45 -0.24 -2.30 2.44
CA MET A 45 0.60 -3.47 2.76
C MET A 45 2.09 -3.17 2.49
N LYS A 46 2.40 -2.50 1.37
CA LYS A 46 3.76 -2.05 1.06
C LYS A 46 4.25 -1.07 2.13
N PHE A 47 3.47 -0.03 2.44
CA PHE A 47 3.79 0.98 3.45
C PHE A 47 4.11 0.34 4.81
N THR A 48 3.27 -0.59 5.27
CA THR A 48 3.42 -1.23 6.59
C THR A 48 4.60 -2.18 6.67
N SER A 49 4.99 -2.77 5.54
CA SER A 49 6.08 -3.76 5.45
C SER A 49 7.46 -3.12 5.25
N LEU A 50 7.52 -1.85 4.83
CA LEU A 50 8.78 -1.16 4.64
C LEU A 50 9.52 -1.00 5.98
N LYS A 51 10.72 -1.57 6.05
CA LYS A 51 11.67 -1.39 7.15
C LYS A 51 12.97 -0.81 6.60
N LEU A 52 13.61 0.06 7.39
CA LEU A 52 14.94 0.53 7.05
C LEU A 52 15.89 -0.66 7.14
N THR A 53 16.62 -0.93 6.06
CA THR A 53 17.66 -1.98 6.04
C THR A 53 19.04 -1.34 6.19
N CYS A 54 20.06 -2.13 6.51
CA CYS A 54 21.43 -1.64 6.60
C CYS A 54 22.01 -1.17 5.24
N ILE A 55 21.45 -1.63 4.13
CA ILE A 55 21.88 -1.30 2.76
C ILE A 55 21.30 0.04 2.32
N LYS A 56 20.09 0.37 2.77
CA LYS A 56 19.34 1.53 2.31
C LYS A 56 19.62 2.75 3.19
N GLY A 57 19.86 3.91 2.58
CA GLY A 57 20.04 5.15 3.33
C GLY A 57 18.75 5.65 3.98
N VAL A 58 18.85 6.35 5.11
CA VAL A 58 17.69 6.97 5.81
C VAL A 58 16.89 7.88 4.87
N ARG A 59 17.58 8.69 4.05
CA ARG A 59 16.93 9.60 3.08
C ARG A 59 16.14 8.82 2.03
N GLU A 60 16.71 7.78 1.45
CA GLU A 60 16.05 6.94 0.45
C GLU A 60 14.84 6.22 1.04
N HIS A 61 14.94 5.84 2.31
CA HIS A 61 13.85 5.21 3.04
C HIS A 61 12.67 6.16 3.25
N ILE A 62 12.94 7.39 3.70
CA ILE A 62 11.92 8.44 3.83
C ILE A 62 11.30 8.77 2.47
N MET A 63 12.11 8.86 1.41
CA MET A 63 11.64 9.14 0.06
C MET A 63 10.71 8.03 -0.46
N GLU A 64 11.02 6.76 -0.22
CA GLU A 64 10.12 5.67 -0.62
C GLU A 64 8.80 5.71 0.16
N MET A 65 8.84 5.93 1.47
CA MET A 65 7.62 6.01 2.30
C MET A 65 6.73 7.18 1.88
N THR A 66 7.32 8.35 1.64
CA THR A 66 6.58 9.54 1.18
C THR A 66 5.99 9.35 -0.22
N ASN A 67 6.69 8.65 -1.12
CA ASN A 67 6.15 8.29 -2.42
C ASN A 67 4.94 7.35 -2.32
N VAL A 68 4.96 6.37 -1.41
CA VAL A 68 3.79 5.49 -1.17
C VAL A 68 2.62 6.29 -0.60
N VAL A 69 2.85 7.19 0.36
CA VAL A 69 1.81 8.07 0.90
C VAL A 69 1.23 9.01 -0.16
N ALA A 70 2.06 9.54 -1.06
CA ALA A 70 1.58 10.37 -2.16
C ALA A 70 0.68 9.60 -3.13
N GLN A 71 0.96 8.31 -3.37
CA GLN A 71 0.09 7.44 -4.16
C GLN A 71 -1.22 7.13 -3.43
N LEU A 72 -1.16 6.83 -2.13
CA LEU A 72 -2.35 6.62 -1.30
C LEU A 72 -3.26 7.85 -1.28
N LYS A 73 -2.69 9.06 -1.23
CA LYS A 73 -3.46 10.30 -1.28
C LYS A 73 -4.24 10.46 -2.59
N LYS A 74 -3.70 9.99 -3.72
CA LYS A 74 -4.42 10.00 -5.01
C LYS A 74 -5.64 9.07 -5.01
N LEU A 75 -5.66 8.09 -4.10
CA LEU A 75 -6.76 7.15 -3.88
C LEU A 75 -7.63 7.55 -2.67
N GLU A 76 -7.60 8.84 -2.27
CA GLU A 76 -8.36 9.40 -1.14
C GLU A 76 -8.01 8.78 0.24
N VAL A 77 -6.91 8.04 0.33
CA VAL A 77 -6.38 7.54 1.61
C VAL A 77 -5.40 8.55 2.18
N GLU A 78 -5.91 9.42 3.05
CA GLU A 78 -5.10 10.45 3.70
C GLU A 78 -4.48 9.99 5.01
N MET A 79 -3.28 10.54 5.29
CA MET A 79 -2.51 10.24 6.48
C MET A 79 -2.01 11.55 7.08
N SER A 80 -2.15 11.69 8.40
CA SER A 80 -1.64 12.88 9.06
C SER A 80 -0.10 12.91 9.02
N LYS A 81 0.47 14.11 8.89
CA LYS A 81 1.94 14.30 8.90
C LYS A 81 2.57 13.72 10.17
N SER A 82 1.91 13.88 11.32
CA SER A 82 2.37 13.34 12.60
C SER A 82 2.42 11.81 12.58
N PHE A 83 1.37 11.15 12.08
CA PHE A 83 1.36 9.70 11.96
C PHE A 83 2.51 9.23 11.06
N LEU A 84 2.70 9.86 9.89
CA LEU A 84 3.77 9.49 8.97
C LEU A 84 5.16 9.57 9.62
N VAL A 85 5.46 10.67 10.32
CA VAL A 85 6.75 10.84 11.00
C VAL A 85 6.96 9.75 12.05
N HIS A 86 5.97 9.52 12.92
CA HIS A 86 6.08 8.48 13.94
C HIS A 86 6.19 7.08 13.33
N PHE A 87 5.49 6.81 12.22
CA PHE A 87 5.57 5.55 11.51
C PHE A 87 6.98 5.32 10.94
N ILE A 88 7.53 6.31 10.22
CA ILE A 88 8.91 6.27 9.69
C ILE A 88 9.90 5.95 10.82
N LEU A 89 9.83 6.64 11.96
CA LEU A 89 10.73 6.39 13.09
C LEU A 89 10.60 4.97 13.67
N ASN A 90 9.40 4.38 13.63
CA ASN A 90 9.16 2.99 14.06
C ASN A 90 9.64 1.94 13.05
N THR A 91 10.07 2.35 11.87
CA THR A 91 10.63 1.45 10.86
C THR A 91 12.15 1.37 10.88
N PHE A 92 12.79 2.21 11.69
CA PHE A 92 14.24 2.26 11.82
C PHE A 92 14.75 1.08 12.65
N LEU A 93 15.95 0.59 12.29
CA LEU A 93 16.63 -0.45 13.06
C LEU A 93 17.04 0.06 14.44
N PRO A 94 17.20 -0.82 15.45
CA PRO A 94 17.58 -0.43 16.82
C PRO A 94 18.83 0.45 16.90
N GLN A 95 19.79 0.29 15.98
CA GLN A 95 21.00 1.13 15.89
C GLN A 95 20.73 2.63 15.68
N TYR A 96 19.54 2.99 15.17
CA TYR A 96 19.10 4.37 15.02
C TYR A 96 18.31 4.89 16.24
N GLY A 97 18.35 4.17 17.37
CA GLY A 97 17.71 4.57 18.64
C GLY A 97 17.98 6.03 19.05
N PRO A 98 19.23 6.53 18.99
CA PRO A 98 19.53 7.93 19.30
C PRO A 98 18.77 8.94 18.44
N PHE A 99 18.48 8.58 17.19
CA PHE A 99 17.73 9.43 16.26
C PHE A 99 16.27 9.60 16.69
N LYS A 100 15.64 8.51 17.14
CA LYS A 100 14.29 8.52 17.69
C LYS A 100 14.21 9.34 18.99
N ILE A 101 15.21 9.22 19.85
CA ILE A 101 15.31 10.02 21.09
C ILE A 101 15.44 11.50 20.74
N SER A 102 16.33 11.86 19.82
CA SER A 102 16.55 13.24 19.36
C SER A 102 15.26 13.88 18.82
N TYR A 103 14.50 13.15 18.01
CA TYR A 103 13.20 13.64 17.53
C TYR A 103 12.20 13.86 18.68
N ASN A 104 12.07 12.91 19.61
CA ASN A 104 11.12 12.99 20.71
C ASN A 104 11.44 14.13 21.70
N THR A 105 12.71 14.54 21.81
CA THR A 105 13.14 15.63 22.69
C THR A 105 13.20 16.99 21.99
N HIS A 106 13.12 17.03 20.66
CA HIS A 106 13.00 18.28 19.90
C HIS A 106 11.60 18.88 20.04
N LYS A 107 11.55 20.20 20.28
CA LYS A 107 10.29 20.94 20.36
C LYS A 107 9.69 21.23 18.97
N ASP A 108 10.54 21.26 17.95
CA ASP A 108 10.14 21.53 16.58
C ASP A 108 9.62 20.29 15.87
N LYS A 109 8.52 20.46 15.13
CA LYS A 109 7.96 19.38 14.31
C LYS A 109 8.80 19.19 13.06
N TRP A 110 9.15 17.93 12.78
CA TRP A 110 9.83 17.60 11.53
C TRP A 110 8.96 17.90 10.30
N LEU A 111 9.56 18.60 9.34
CA LEU A 111 9.01 18.78 8.01
C LEU A 111 9.59 17.69 7.11
N VAL A 112 8.76 16.73 6.71
CA VAL A 112 9.15 15.60 5.83
C VAL A 112 9.35 16.04 4.36
N TYR A 113 9.25 17.35 4.07
CA TYR A 113 9.32 17.89 2.72
C TYR A 113 10.33 19.04 2.64
N GLN A 114 11.53 18.72 2.15
CA GLN A 114 12.42 19.61 1.41
C GLN A 114 13.08 18.81 0.30
#